data_AF-A0A9X9A6M6-F1
#
_entry.id   AF-A0A9X9A6M6-F1
#
_cell.length_a   1.000
_cell.length_b   1.000
_cell.length_c   1.000
_cell.angle_alpha   90.00
_cell.angle_beta   90.00
_cell.angle_gamma   90.00
#
_symmetry.space_group_name_H-M   'P 1'
#
loop_
_entity.id
_entity.type
_entity.pdbx_description
1 polymer ?
#
loop_
_entity_poly.entity_id
_entity_poly.type
_entity_poly.pdbx_seq_one_letter_code
_entity_poly.pdbx_strand_id
1 'polypeptide(L)' 'GNQTYVVITIEVDARMDVGESHCITDNIEAMLRKKFGIYHAHIHVEPMKKEPIMT' A
#
# COMPACT_ATOMS: atom_id res chain seq x y z
N GLY A 1 -4.26 -25.37 -5.14
CA GLY A 1 -3.85 -24.05 -4.66
C GLY A 1 -4.97 -23.47 -3.83
N ASN A 2 -4.67 -22.98 -2.62
CA ASN A 2 -5.66 -22.45 -1.66
C ASN A 2 -5.17 -21.16 -0.98
N GLN A 3 -4.26 -20.44 -1.62
CA GLN A 3 -3.68 -19.22 -1.07
C GLN A 3 -4.16 -18.02 -1.86
N THR A 4 -4.81 -17.08 -1.17
CA THR A 4 -5.26 -15.81 -1.74
C THR A 4 -4.04 -14.94 -2.07
N TYR A 5 -4.02 -14.43 -3.30
CA TYR A 5 -3.05 -13.45 -3.77
C TYR A 5 -3.78 -12.15 -4.11
N VAL A 6 -3.25 -11.01 -3.66
CA VAL A 6 -3.85 -9.69 -3.91
C VAL A 6 -2.86 -8.76 -4.57
N VAL A 7 -3.35 -7.94 -5.48
CA VAL A 7 -2.60 -6.82 -6.07
C VAL A 7 -3.32 -5.53 -5.66
N ILE A 8 -2.57 -4.57 -5.14
CA ILE A 8 -3.09 -3.33 -4.57
C ILE A 8 -2.31 -2.18 -5.20
N THR A 9 -3.00 -1.10 -5.58
CA THR A 9 -2.36 0.18 -5.88
C THR A 9 -2.81 1.18 -4.83
N ILE A 10 -1.85 1.88 -4.23
CA ILE A 10 -2.12 3.01 -3.34
C ILE A 10 -1.57 4.29 -3.97
N GLU A 11 -2.30 5.38 -3.79
CA GLU A 11 -1.81 6.71 -4.14
C GLU A 11 -1.27 7.41 -2.89
N VAL A 12 -0.10 8.04 -2.99
CA VAL A 12 0.56 8.77 -1.90
C VAL A 12 0.91 10.20 -2.34
N ASP A 13 1.22 11.07 -1.38
CA ASP A 13 1.76 12.40 -1.73
C ASP A 13 3.02 12.24 -2.60
N ALA A 14 3.07 12.95 -3.72
CA ALA A 14 4.19 12.86 -4.67
C ALA A 14 5.54 13.33 -4.07
N ARG A 15 5.50 14.06 -2.95
CA ARG A 15 6.66 14.55 -2.21
C ARG A 15 7.06 13.62 -1.05
N MET A 16 6.30 12.54 -0.83
CA MET A 16 6.56 11.56 0.23
C MET A 16 7.91 10.89 -0.03
N ASP A 17 8.67 10.68 1.05
CA ASP A 17 9.92 9.93 0.98
C ASP A 17 9.64 8.45 0.67
N VAL A 18 10.55 7.82 -0.08
CA VAL A 18 10.42 6.41 -0.44
C VAL A 18 10.32 5.52 0.81
N GLY A 19 11.09 5.82 1.85
CA GLY A 19 11.04 5.08 3.12
C GLY A 19 9.70 5.23 3.83
N GLU A 20 9.12 6.43 3.82
CA GLU A 20 7.78 6.65 4.41
C GLU A 20 6.72 5.84 3.66
N SER A 21 6.78 5.84 2.32
CA SER A 21 5.88 5.03 1.50
C SER A 21 6.06 3.52 1.73
N HIS A 22 7.29 3.07 2.00
CA HIS A 22 7.57 1.67 2.34
C HIS A 22 6.99 1.29 3.71
N CYS A 23 7.05 2.18 4.70
CA CYS A 23 6.39 1.94 5.99
C CYS A 23 4.86 1.79 5.83
N ILE A 24 4.25 2.51 4.88
CA ILE A 24 2.83 2.32 4.54
C ILE A 24 2.60 0.92 3.97
N THR A 25 3.45 0.46 3.04
CA THR A 25 3.32 -0.89 2.47
C THR A 25 3.46 -1.98 3.53
N ASP A 26 4.42 -1.86 4.45
CA ASP A 26 4.62 -2.82 5.55
C ASP A 26 3.39 -2.91 6.46
N ASN A 27 2.77 -1.77 6.76
CA ASN A 27 1.57 -1.72 7.57
C ASN A 27 0.38 -2.39 6.89
N ILE A 28 0.23 -2.21 5.57
CA ILE A 28 -0.80 -2.87 4.77
C ILE A 28 -0.58 -4.38 4.76
N GLU A 29 0.64 -4.85 4.52
CA GLU A 29 0.97 -6.29 4.54
C GLU A 29 0.72 -6.91 5.92
N ALA A 30 1.15 -6.24 6.99
CA ALA A 30 0.92 -6.69 8.35
C ALA A 30 -0.59 -6.78 8.66
N MET A 31 -1.38 -5.83 8.16
CA MET A 31 -2.83 -5.82 8.30
C MET A 31 -3.47 -6.96 7.51
N LEU A 32 -3.07 -7.18 6.24
CA LEU A 32 -3.53 -8.28 5.40
C LEU A 32 -3.28 -9.64 6.05
N ARG A 33 -2.09 -9.82 6.61
CA ARG A 33 -1.73 -11.03 7.34
C ARG A 33 -2.58 -11.21 8.60
N LYS A 34 -2.66 -10.18 9.45
CA LYS A 34 -3.32 -10.27 10.77
C LYS A 34 -4.84 -10.40 10.68
N LYS A 35 -5.49 -9.70 9.73
CA LYS A 35 -6.95 -9.64 9.64
C LYS A 35 -7.54 -10.63 8.66
N PHE A 36 -6.82 -10.93 7.58
CA PHE A 36 -7.35 -11.72 6.46
C PHE A 36 -6.59 -13.02 6.19
N GLY A 37 -5.46 -13.27 6.88
CA GLY A 37 -4.63 -14.44 6.60
C GLY A 37 -4.04 -14.43 5.19
N ILE A 38 -3.90 -13.25 4.58
CA ILE A 38 -3.32 -13.07 3.25
C ILE A 38 -1.83 -12.82 3.41
N TYR A 39 -1.02 -13.73 2.88
CA TYR A 39 0.45 -13.71 3.01
C TYR A 39 1.16 -13.26 1.74
N HIS A 40 0.45 -13.19 0.61
CA HIS A 40 1.02 -12.82 -0.67
C HIS A 40 0.27 -11.62 -1.25
N ALA A 41 0.96 -10.49 -1.28
CA ALA A 41 0.47 -9.26 -1.86
C ALA A 41 1.56 -8.67 -2.77
N HIS A 42 1.13 -7.90 -3.77
CA HIS A 42 2.00 -6.99 -4.49
C HIS A 42 1.36 -5.61 -4.46
N ILE A 43 2.08 -4.64 -3.89
CA ILE A 43 1.57 -3.30 -3.65
C ILE A 43 2.33 -2.33 -4.54
N HIS A 44 1.61 -1.69 -5.45
CA HIS A 44 2.09 -0.55 -6.22
C HIS A 44 1.85 0.73 -5.42
N VAL A 45 2.89 1.56 -5.35
CA VAL A 45 2.82 2.90 -4.75
C VAL A 45 2.96 3.91 -5.88
N GLU A 46 1.94 4.73 -6.09
CA GLU A 46 1.92 5.75 -7.12
C GLU A 46 1.74 7.14 -6.49
N PRO A 47 2.36 8.19 -7.04
CA PRO A 47 2.06 9.55 -6.60
C PRO A 47 0.65 9.97 -7.02
N MET A 48 -0.06 10.67 -6.14
CA MET A 48 -1.37 11.27 -6.47
C MET A 48 -1.24 12.20 -7.69
N LYS A 49 -2.14 12.03 -8.67
CA LYS A 49 -2.12 12.79 -9.93
C LYS A 49 -2.53 14.26 -9.78
N LYS A 50 -3.17 14.61 -8.66
CA LYS A 50 -3.55 15.97 -8.30
C LYS A 50 -3.12 16.19 -6.86
N GLU A 51 -2.51 17.35 -6.58
CA GLU A 51 -2.23 17.74 -5.20
C GLU A 51 -3.54 17.72 -4.40
N PRO A 52 -3.54 17.15 -3.18
CA PRO A 52 -4.70 17.24 -2.31
C PRO A 52 -5.01 18.72 -2.07
N ILE A 53 -6.24 19.13 -2.37
CA ILE A 53 -6.69 20.46 -2.00
C ILE A 53 -6.71 20.49 -0.47
N MET A 54 -5.75 21.19 0.13
CA MET A 54 -5.75 21.45 1.57
C MET A 54 -6.86 22.48 1.85
N THR A 55 -8.08 21.99 2.10
CA THR A 55 -9.20 22.78 2.62
C THR A 55 -9.19 22.79 4.14
#